data_AF-A0A016TQK0-F1
#
_entry.id   AF-A0A016TQK0-F1
#
_cell.length_a   1.000
_cell.length_b   1.000
_cell.length_c   1.000
_cell.angle_alpha   90.00
_cell.angle_beta   90.00
_cell.angle_gamma   90.00
#
_symmetry.space_group_name_H-M   'P 1'
#
loop_
_entity.id
_entity.type
_entity.pdbx_description
1 polymer ?
#
loop_
_entity_poly.entity_id
_entity_poly.type
_entity_poly.pdbx_seq_one_letter_code
_entity_poly.pdbx_strand_id
1 'polypeptide(L)'
;MSGPTPEKALIGVPDRWMHCPKTGKVVDGLFFPFKTPLCSLYDDQIEKRLRFHPEDVFNHPAVRGKKIGLWIDLTKTDRYYYVKEVESRGCIYRKMPLAGHGSSPTQDETDRFVRLVQGFTRDHPGELVGVHCTHGFNRTGFLIAAYLVVAKDWAVDCAVLTFAKERPCGIYKQDYLGDLFERYGDLDDCLEAPNKPAWEYGDANGYDDANEASTSVSEGNNENAESREEKPTGKKFMDGLVRGVVLVTDPLKKKMLQGKIKELCGAKRDGFPGLQPVSLERSREADNMKLLAQRPYMVSWKADGMRYMVYICDENEIYAFDRDNEVFLIQGLSFPHRKHPRHIVNTLVDSEMIIDHVKDERGNMVDLPRLLIYDIIHFEDMHVGKENFDIRFMCIRRELIEPRNAAIKAGRIRKEREPMSVRVKDFWELEALPKLFEPKFTKNVGHEIDGLILQPVDAPYTPGRCDIVLKWKPPSHNSIDFRLQIRKVVKEGELPQHIGYLYVQHANEPMATMKATKKLLPYDNKIIECTFDNGQWIFMRERTDKSLPNSLKTAHAVYNSMINPIDKNMLIDFVARYGYKRRHSQIEPDRKRPRTE
;
A
#
# COMPACT_ATOMS: atom_id res chain seq x y z
N MET A 1 -17.77 35.10 22.51
CA MET A 1 -17.88 34.55 21.13
C MET A 1 -19.35 34.48 20.78
N SER A 2 -19.74 34.85 19.56
CA SER A 2 -21.14 34.99 19.15
C SER A 2 -21.85 33.66 18.88
N GLY A 3 -21.12 32.53 18.95
CA GLY A 3 -21.68 31.19 18.77
C GLY A 3 -22.03 30.91 17.30
N PRO A 4 -22.62 29.74 17.00
CA PRO A 4 -23.08 29.42 15.66
C PRO A 4 -24.31 30.24 15.28
N THR A 5 -24.32 30.74 14.06
CA THR A 5 -25.45 31.45 13.43
C THR A 5 -25.75 30.83 12.07
N PRO A 6 -26.96 31.01 11.50
CA PRO A 6 -27.29 30.53 10.17
C PRO A 6 -26.27 30.97 9.11
N GLU A 7 -25.82 32.24 9.15
CA GLU A 7 -24.84 32.77 8.20
C GLU A 7 -23.48 32.05 8.31
N LYS A 8 -23.04 31.72 9.53
CA LYS A 8 -21.80 30.96 9.74
C LYS A 8 -21.93 29.49 9.32
N ALA A 9 -23.14 28.92 9.38
CA ALA A 9 -23.41 27.55 8.95
C ALA A 9 -23.40 27.41 7.42
N LEU A 10 -23.72 28.48 6.67
CA LEU A 10 -23.62 28.52 5.21
C LEU A 10 -22.20 28.34 4.68
N ILE A 11 -21.16 28.56 5.51
CA ILE A 11 -19.76 28.28 5.16
C ILE A 11 -19.53 26.78 4.88
N GLY A 12 -20.44 25.92 5.35
CA GLY A 12 -20.39 24.49 5.09
C GLY A 12 -19.80 23.70 6.25
N VAL A 13 -20.05 22.39 6.27
CA VAL A 13 -19.38 21.45 7.17
C VAL A 13 -17.85 21.58 7.05
N PRO A 14 -17.07 21.37 8.14
CA PRO A 14 -15.62 21.40 8.02
C PRO A 14 -15.11 20.39 6.99
N ASP A 15 -14.08 20.76 6.23
CA ASP A 15 -13.48 19.87 5.24
C ASP A 15 -13.15 18.50 5.83
N ARG A 16 -13.53 17.44 5.10
CA ARG A 16 -13.22 16.04 5.44
C ARG A 16 -13.80 15.60 6.79
N TRP A 17 -14.85 16.27 7.27
CA TRP A 17 -15.50 15.97 8.54
C TRP A 17 -16.52 14.83 8.44
N MET A 18 -17.18 14.68 7.28
CA MET A 18 -18.35 13.81 7.10
C MET A 18 -18.04 12.34 7.45
N HIS A 19 -17.00 11.77 6.85
CA HIS A 19 -16.56 10.38 7.12
C HIS A 19 -15.49 10.25 8.19
N CYS A 20 -15.08 11.35 8.82
CA CYS A 20 -14.20 11.29 9.98
C CYS A 20 -14.91 10.55 11.14
N PRO A 21 -14.28 9.53 11.77
CA PRO A 21 -14.87 8.79 12.87
C PRO A 21 -15.25 9.72 14.02
N LYS A 22 -16.46 9.55 14.57
CA LYS A 22 -17.04 10.47 15.56
C LYS A 22 -16.20 10.59 16.84
N THR A 23 -15.81 9.47 17.42
CA THR A 23 -15.19 9.37 18.77
C THR A 23 -14.08 8.32 18.81
N GLY A 24 -13.13 8.48 19.74
CA GLY A 24 -12.23 7.42 20.18
C GLY A 24 -12.79 6.67 21.38
N LYS A 25 -11.91 5.95 22.08
CA LYS A 25 -12.12 5.40 23.42
C LYS A 25 -11.43 6.26 24.47
N VAL A 26 -11.67 5.96 25.74
CA VAL A 26 -11.07 6.71 26.85
C VAL A 26 -9.58 6.37 26.96
N VAL A 27 -8.71 7.37 26.79
CA VAL A 27 -7.25 7.28 26.90
C VAL A 27 -6.84 7.48 28.36
N ASP A 28 -6.02 6.58 28.90
CA ASP A 28 -5.53 6.59 30.30
C ASP A 28 -6.66 6.72 31.35
N GLY A 29 -7.86 6.25 31.02
CA GLY A 29 -9.03 6.39 31.90
C GLY A 29 -9.52 7.84 32.12
N LEU A 30 -8.90 8.84 31.49
CA LEU A 30 -9.12 10.27 31.72
C LEU A 30 -9.65 11.00 30.47
N PHE A 31 -9.00 10.86 29.32
CA PHE A 31 -9.32 11.66 28.13
C PHE A 31 -10.29 10.95 27.21
N PHE A 32 -11.30 11.67 26.72
CA PHE A 32 -12.19 11.20 25.67
C PHE A 32 -11.99 12.05 24.40
N PRO A 33 -11.22 11.56 23.41
CA PRO A 33 -10.99 12.28 22.16
C PRO A 33 -12.12 12.07 21.15
N PHE A 34 -12.55 13.14 20.49
CA PHE A 34 -13.60 13.08 19.46
C PHE A 34 -13.39 14.16 18.38
N LYS A 35 -14.08 14.04 17.23
CA LYS A 35 -14.11 15.11 16.21
C LYS A 35 -15.04 16.23 16.67
N THR A 36 -14.93 17.45 16.14
CA THR A 36 -15.87 18.52 16.56
C THR A 36 -17.32 18.11 16.30
N PRO A 37 -18.25 18.15 17.27
CA PRO A 37 -19.66 18.01 16.95
C PRO A 37 -20.16 19.25 16.20
N LEU A 38 -21.32 19.15 15.56
CA LEU A 38 -21.99 20.24 14.87
C LEU A 38 -23.40 20.43 15.45
N CYS A 39 -23.91 21.65 15.55
CA CYS A 39 -25.30 21.90 15.94
C CYS A 39 -26.26 21.61 14.78
N SER A 40 -27.56 21.63 15.09
CA SER A 40 -28.65 21.34 14.15
C SER A 40 -28.67 22.26 12.91
N LEU A 41 -28.00 23.41 12.93
CA LEU A 41 -27.88 24.29 11.75
C LEU A 41 -27.15 23.61 10.56
N TYR A 42 -26.41 22.53 10.79
CA TYR A 42 -25.73 21.77 9.74
C TYR A 42 -26.51 20.52 9.30
N ASP A 43 -27.67 20.22 9.89
CA ASP A 43 -28.40 18.96 9.67
C ASP A 43 -28.82 18.74 8.22
N ASP A 44 -29.17 19.81 7.52
CA ASP A 44 -29.57 19.77 6.12
C ASP A 44 -28.38 19.52 5.18
N GLN A 45 -27.16 19.73 5.66
CA GLN A 45 -25.91 19.48 4.93
C GLN A 45 -25.32 18.10 5.23
N ILE A 46 -25.91 17.33 6.15
CA ILE A 46 -25.35 16.08 6.67
C ILE A 46 -26.40 14.97 6.65
N GLU A 47 -26.07 13.86 5.98
CA GLU A 47 -26.87 12.64 6.03
C GLU A 47 -27.19 12.24 7.48
N LYS A 48 -28.46 11.88 7.75
CA LYS A 48 -28.95 11.58 9.10
C LYS A 48 -28.06 10.61 9.90
N ARG A 49 -27.50 9.59 9.25
CA ARG A 49 -26.60 8.60 9.89
C ARG A 49 -25.25 9.16 10.33
N LEU A 50 -24.78 10.22 9.66
CA LEU A 50 -23.46 10.83 9.86
C LEU A 50 -23.50 12.02 10.83
N ARG A 51 -24.70 12.51 11.17
CA ARG A 51 -24.91 13.58 12.17
C ARG A 51 -24.24 13.25 13.49
N PHE A 52 -23.65 14.27 14.10
CA PHE A 52 -22.89 14.15 15.35
C PHE A 52 -22.97 15.46 16.13
N HIS A 53 -23.78 15.45 17.18
CA HIS A 53 -24.12 16.58 18.03
C HIS A 53 -23.39 16.49 19.38
N PRO A 54 -23.32 17.57 20.17
CA PRO A 54 -22.74 17.52 21.51
C PRO A 54 -23.38 16.45 22.40
N GLU A 55 -24.69 16.23 22.28
CA GLU A 55 -25.40 15.18 23.02
C GLU A 55 -24.89 13.76 22.71
N ASP A 56 -24.49 13.48 21.48
CA ASP A 56 -23.93 12.18 21.09
C ASP A 56 -22.60 11.89 21.80
N VAL A 57 -21.85 12.93 22.19
CA VAL A 57 -20.61 12.78 22.97
C VAL A 57 -20.92 12.32 24.39
N PHE A 58 -21.90 12.94 25.05
CA PHE A 58 -22.30 12.59 26.41
C PHE A 58 -22.98 11.21 26.49
N ASN A 59 -23.72 10.83 25.44
CA ASN A 59 -24.43 9.55 25.38
C ASN A 59 -23.58 8.39 24.80
N HIS A 60 -22.32 8.65 24.46
CA HIS A 60 -21.48 7.64 23.81
C HIS A 60 -21.22 6.43 24.74
N PRO A 61 -21.29 5.18 24.25
CA PRO A 61 -21.08 4.00 25.09
C PRO A 61 -19.75 3.97 25.85
N ALA A 62 -18.69 4.56 25.28
CA ALA A 62 -17.36 4.62 25.89
C ALA A 62 -17.29 5.50 27.16
N VAL A 63 -18.26 6.40 27.38
CA VAL A 63 -18.34 7.25 28.57
C VAL A 63 -19.49 6.85 29.49
N ARG A 64 -20.20 5.77 29.17
CA ARG A 64 -21.35 5.29 29.97
C ARG A 64 -20.91 5.01 31.41
N GLY A 65 -21.62 5.60 32.37
CA GLY A 65 -21.31 5.47 33.79
C GLY A 65 -20.17 6.39 34.28
N LYS A 66 -19.63 7.26 33.42
CA LYS A 66 -18.65 8.29 33.79
C LYS A 66 -19.18 9.68 33.39
N LYS A 67 -18.88 10.69 34.19
CA LYS A 67 -19.24 12.08 33.89
C LYS A 67 -18.12 12.76 33.11
N ILE A 68 -18.44 13.40 31.98
CA ILE A 68 -17.51 14.31 31.30
C ILE A 68 -17.61 15.67 32.01
N GLY A 69 -16.59 16.01 32.79
CA GLY A 69 -16.58 17.23 33.62
C GLY A 69 -15.87 18.42 33.01
N LEU A 70 -14.97 18.18 32.06
CA LEU A 70 -14.25 19.22 31.33
C LEU A 70 -14.33 18.96 29.83
N TRP A 71 -14.64 19.99 29.05
CA TRP A 71 -14.70 19.98 27.60
C TRP A 71 -13.70 20.99 27.02
N ILE A 72 -12.69 20.50 26.33
CA ILE A 72 -11.63 21.31 25.73
C ILE A 72 -11.80 21.36 24.21
N ASP A 73 -12.10 22.55 23.70
CA ASP A 73 -12.25 22.83 22.28
C ASP A 73 -11.01 23.53 21.74
N LEU A 74 -10.30 22.85 20.84
CA LEU A 74 -9.05 23.32 20.24
C LEU A 74 -9.24 24.09 18.93
N THR A 75 -10.48 24.26 18.47
CA THR A 75 -10.76 24.87 17.16
C THR A 75 -10.64 26.40 17.20
N LYS A 76 -10.15 27.02 16.12
CA LYS A 76 -10.05 28.48 15.97
C LYS A 76 -11.32 29.07 15.33
N THR A 77 -12.49 28.61 15.75
CA THR A 77 -13.79 29.10 15.27
C THR A 77 -14.86 28.84 16.33
N ASP A 78 -15.94 29.61 16.32
CA ASP A 78 -17.09 29.46 17.21
C ASP A 78 -18.36 28.98 16.46
N ARG A 79 -18.20 28.53 15.21
CA ARG A 79 -19.31 28.23 14.30
C ARG A 79 -19.94 26.84 14.43
N TYR A 80 -19.38 25.96 15.25
CA TYR A 80 -19.72 24.53 15.17
C TYR A 80 -20.90 24.13 16.04
N TYR A 81 -20.92 24.49 17.32
CA TYR A 81 -21.99 24.11 18.24
C TYR A 81 -22.16 25.14 19.35
N TYR A 82 -23.30 25.12 20.03
CA TYR A 82 -23.60 26.07 21.10
C TYR A 82 -22.92 25.63 22.41
N VAL A 83 -22.08 26.50 22.98
CA VAL A 83 -21.39 26.25 24.26
C VAL A 83 -22.38 25.91 25.40
N LYS A 84 -23.56 26.54 25.37
CA LYS A 84 -24.64 26.29 26.35
C LYS A 84 -25.14 24.84 26.36
N GLU A 85 -25.03 24.10 25.25
CA GLU A 85 -25.41 22.68 25.20
C GLU A 85 -24.44 21.81 26.01
N VAL A 86 -23.17 22.21 26.07
CA VAL A 86 -22.14 21.53 26.88
C VAL A 86 -22.29 21.93 28.35
N GLU A 87 -22.43 23.23 28.63
CA GLU A 87 -22.56 23.74 29.99
C GLU A 87 -23.83 23.27 30.70
N SER A 88 -24.95 23.13 29.97
CA SER A 88 -26.22 22.63 30.53
C SER A 88 -26.15 21.17 31.02
N ARG A 89 -25.14 20.41 30.58
CA ARG A 89 -24.86 19.04 31.07
C ARG A 89 -23.95 19.02 32.31
N GLY A 90 -23.68 20.18 32.92
CA GLY A 90 -22.81 20.29 34.09
C GLY A 90 -21.33 20.09 33.77
N CYS A 91 -20.93 20.36 32.52
CA CYS A 91 -19.56 20.22 32.02
C CYS A 91 -18.91 21.61 31.87
N ILE A 92 -17.69 21.76 32.39
CA ILE A 92 -16.91 23.00 32.27
C ILE A 92 -16.38 23.11 30.84
N TYR A 93 -16.73 24.19 30.13
CA TYR A 93 -16.22 24.44 28.79
C TYR A 93 -14.96 25.32 28.78
N ARG A 94 -13.93 24.88 28.05
CA ARG A 94 -12.68 25.65 27.84
C ARG A 94 -12.29 25.67 26.37
N LYS A 95 -12.15 26.89 25.84
CA LYS A 95 -11.69 27.14 24.47
C LYS A 95 -10.20 27.43 24.46
N MET A 96 -9.44 26.68 23.68
CA MET A 96 -8.00 26.87 23.46
C MET A 96 -7.72 26.94 21.96
N PRO A 97 -7.91 28.10 21.31
CA PRO A 97 -7.87 28.20 19.86
C PRO A 97 -6.44 28.03 19.34
N LEU A 98 -6.15 26.88 18.72
CA LEU A 98 -4.85 26.62 18.11
C LEU A 98 -4.80 27.12 16.67
N ALA A 99 -3.64 27.62 16.22
CA ALA A 99 -3.45 28.01 14.82
C ALA A 99 -3.79 26.86 13.84
N GLY A 100 -4.31 27.21 12.66
CA GLY A 100 -4.50 26.28 11.55
C GLY A 100 -3.25 26.24 10.64
N HIS A 101 -3.16 25.24 9.75
CA HIS A 101 -2.09 25.04 8.74
C HIS A 101 -0.82 24.33 9.19
N GLY A 102 -0.96 23.12 9.74
CA GLY A 102 0.14 22.13 9.72
C GLY A 102 1.17 22.26 10.84
N SER A 103 1.15 23.32 11.65
CA SER A 103 1.98 23.41 12.84
C SER A 103 1.39 22.65 14.04
N SER A 104 2.27 22.05 14.83
CA SER A 104 1.99 21.49 16.15
C SER A 104 1.73 22.60 17.19
N PRO A 105 1.06 22.29 18.32
CA PRO A 105 0.88 23.23 19.42
C PRO A 105 2.21 23.75 19.98
N THR A 106 2.31 25.04 20.30
CA THR A 106 3.52 25.62 20.89
C THR A 106 3.79 25.11 22.31
N GLN A 107 4.97 25.37 22.86
CA GLN A 107 5.28 24.98 24.25
C GLN A 107 4.30 25.65 25.23
N ASP A 108 4.06 26.95 25.10
CA ASP A 108 3.11 27.67 25.95
C ASP A 108 1.67 27.12 25.84
N GLU A 109 1.23 26.73 24.65
CA GLU A 109 -0.08 26.10 24.43
C GLU A 109 -0.16 24.74 25.14
N THR A 110 0.93 23.98 25.08
CA THR A 110 1.05 22.67 25.72
C THR A 110 1.05 22.82 27.25
N ASP A 111 1.85 23.72 27.81
CA ASP A 111 1.92 23.97 29.25
C ASP A 111 0.60 24.49 29.82
N ARG A 112 -0.14 25.30 29.05
CA ARG A 112 -1.49 25.74 29.44
C ARG A 112 -2.47 24.56 29.46
N PHE A 113 -2.41 23.67 28.47
CA PHE A 113 -3.25 22.48 28.43
C PHE A 113 -2.96 21.58 29.62
N VAL A 114 -1.68 21.31 29.91
CA VAL A 114 -1.26 20.45 31.01
C VAL A 114 -1.72 21.01 32.35
N ARG A 115 -1.46 22.29 32.63
CA ARG A 115 -1.90 22.95 33.88
C ARG A 115 -3.42 22.95 34.04
N LEU A 116 -4.16 23.17 32.95
CA LEU A 116 -5.62 23.14 32.97
C LEU A 116 -6.13 21.76 33.38
N VAL A 117 -5.61 20.69 32.76
CA VAL A 117 -6.04 19.32 33.05
C VAL A 117 -5.60 18.87 34.44
N GLN A 118 -4.38 19.22 34.88
CA GLN A 118 -3.91 18.93 36.25
C GLN A 118 -4.78 19.63 37.31
N GLY A 119 -5.13 20.90 37.11
CA GLY A 119 -6.03 21.62 38.00
C GLY A 119 -7.41 20.97 38.06
N PHE A 120 -7.98 20.65 36.89
CA PHE A 120 -9.29 19.99 36.82
C PHE A 120 -9.29 18.61 37.48
N THR A 121 -8.30 17.76 37.21
CA THR A 121 -8.24 16.40 37.77
C THR A 121 -8.05 16.38 39.28
N ARG A 122 -7.39 17.39 39.84
CA ARG A 122 -7.29 17.59 41.29
C ARG A 122 -8.64 17.97 41.90
N ASP A 123 -9.37 18.86 41.25
CA ASP A 123 -10.60 19.44 41.81
C ASP A 123 -11.85 18.54 41.51
N HIS A 124 -11.79 17.70 40.48
CA HIS A 124 -12.86 16.80 40.01
C HIS A 124 -12.35 15.37 39.76
N PRO A 125 -11.95 14.63 40.82
CA PRO A 125 -11.38 13.29 40.67
C PRO A 125 -12.39 12.31 40.05
N GLY A 126 -11.96 11.53 39.06
CA GLY A 126 -12.77 10.52 38.39
C GLY A 126 -13.69 11.03 37.26
N GLU A 127 -13.79 12.34 37.06
CA GLU A 127 -14.47 12.93 35.90
C GLU A 127 -13.57 12.92 34.66
N LEU A 128 -14.17 12.71 33.48
CA LEU A 128 -13.48 12.64 32.20
C LEU A 128 -13.25 14.02 31.59
N VAL A 129 -12.20 14.12 30.78
CA VAL A 129 -11.86 15.29 29.97
C VAL A 129 -12.15 15.00 28.50
N GLY A 130 -13.21 15.61 27.97
CA GLY A 130 -13.50 15.60 26.55
C GLY A 130 -12.59 16.56 25.81
N VAL A 131 -11.89 16.11 24.75
CA VAL A 131 -10.98 16.97 23.98
C VAL A 131 -11.21 16.77 22.49
N HIS A 132 -11.36 17.88 21.75
CA HIS A 132 -11.43 17.81 20.29
C HIS A 132 -10.71 18.97 19.61
N CYS A 133 -10.26 18.71 18.39
CA CYS A 133 -9.97 19.73 17.39
C CYS A 133 -11.03 19.62 16.27
N THR A 134 -10.70 19.95 15.02
CA THR A 134 -11.64 19.74 13.91
C THR A 134 -11.96 18.25 13.73
N HIS A 135 -10.92 17.40 13.65
CA HIS A 135 -11.06 15.96 13.39
C HIS A 135 -10.78 15.08 14.62
N GLY A 136 -10.16 15.63 15.67
CA GLY A 136 -9.88 14.89 16.90
C GLY A 136 -8.70 13.92 16.84
N PHE A 137 -7.71 14.18 15.97
CA PHE A 137 -6.53 13.33 15.78
C PHE A 137 -5.23 14.07 16.10
N ASN A 138 -4.61 14.80 15.17
CA ASN A 138 -3.25 15.32 15.35
C ASN A 138 -3.08 16.28 16.55
N ARG A 139 -3.79 17.42 16.59
CA ARG A 139 -3.69 18.39 17.70
C ARG A 139 -4.19 17.82 19.03
N THR A 140 -5.25 17.02 18.98
CA THR A 140 -5.84 16.38 20.15
C THR A 140 -4.88 15.34 20.74
N GLY A 141 -4.34 14.46 19.90
CA GLY A 141 -3.37 13.45 20.27
C GLY A 141 -2.07 14.05 20.77
N PHE A 142 -1.58 15.12 20.13
CA PHE A 142 -0.38 15.83 20.58
C PHE A 142 -0.51 16.32 22.02
N LEU A 143 -1.59 17.04 22.34
CA LEU A 143 -1.79 17.58 23.68
C LEU A 143 -2.05 16.48 24.73
N ILE A 144 -2.77 15.42 24.36
CA ILE A 144 -2.98 14.26 25.24
C ILE A 144 -1.64 13.56 25.51
N ALA A 145 -0.85 13.29 24.47
CA ALA A 145 0.45 12.64 24.62
C ALA A 145 1.41 13.49 25.47
N ALA A 146 1.50 14.80 25.20
CA ALA A 146 2.31 15.71 26.00
C ALA A 146 1.88 15.75 27.47
N TYR A 147 0.58 15.67 27.78
CA TYR A 147 0.11 15.54 29.15
C TYR A 147 0.55 14.23 29.81
N LEU A 148 0.44 13.10 29.10
CA LEU A 148 0.87 11.81 29.64
C LEU A 148 2.38 11.80 29.95
N VAL A 149 3.18 12.44 29.10
CA VAL A 149 4.60 12.64 29.41
C VAL A 149 4.77 13.55 30.63
N VAL A 150 4.32 14.80 30.55
CA VAL A 150 4.68 15.84 31.53
C VAL A 150 4.03 15.62 32.90
N ALA A 151 2.79 15.13 32.94
CA ALA A 151 2.01 15.01 34.18
C ALA A 151 1.96 13.59 34.74
N LYS A 152 2.22 12.56 33.93
CA LYS A 152 2.15 11.15 34.33
C LYS A 152 3.48 10.41 34.21
N ASP A 153 4.53 11.07 33.73
CA ASP A 153 5.88 10.52 33.55
C ASP A 153 5.92 9.31 32.59
N TRP A 154 5.12 9.37 31.53
CA TRP A 154 5.14 8.35 30.48
C TRP A 154 6.27 8.62 29.48
N ALA A 155 6.85 7.55 28.94
CA ALA A 155 7.68 7.65 27.75
C ALA A 155 6.83 8.14 26.55
N VAL A 156 7.42 9.00 25.72
CA VAL A 156 6.71 9.69 24.62
C VAL A 156 6.15 8.71 23.58
N ASP A 157 6.88 7.64 23.29
CA ASP A 157 6.47 6.55 22.41
C ASP A 157 5.22 5.82 22.96
N CYS A 158 5.22 5.48 24.25
CA CYS A 158 4.12 4.84 24.95
C CYS A 158 2.87 5.74 24.96
N ALA A 159 3.04 7.04 25.17
CA ALA A 159 1.97 8.02 25.14
C ALA A 159 1.32 8.13 23.75
N VAL A 160 2.14 8.20 22.69
CA VAL A 160 1.68 8.23 21.29
C VAL A 160 0.96 6.94 20.91
N LEU A 161 1.55 5.77 21.22
CA LEU A 161 0.98 4.46 20.88
C LEU A 161 -0.33 4.20 21.62
N THR A 162 -0.45 4.66 22.87
CA THR A 162 -1.69 4.54 23.64
C THR A 162 -2.80 5.41 23.07
N PHE A 163 -2.48 6.64 22.65
CA PHE A 163 -3.44 7.45 21.91
C PHE A 163 -3.85 6.77 20.59
N ALA A 164 -2.91 6.20 19.84
CA ALA A 164 -3.20 5.52 18.58
C ALA A 164 -4.09 4.28 18.75
N LYS A 165 -3.89 3.52 19.83
CA LYS A 165 -4.72 2.37 20.19
C LYS A 165 -6.16 2.77 20.50
N GLU A 166 -6.36 3.82 21.30
CA GLU A 166 -7.70 4.23 21.75
C GLU A 166 -8.40 5.16 20.75
N ARG A 167 -7.66 5.82 19.85
CA ARG A 167 -8.18 6.64 18.74
C ARG A 167 -7.48 6.25 17.41
N PRO A 168 -7.78 5.08 16.81
CA PRO A 168 -7.14 4.65 15.57
C PRO A 168 -7.39 5.61 14.41
N CYS A 169 -6.38 6.01 13.63
CA CYS A 169 -4.98 5.53 13.58
C CYS A 169 -3.98 6.33 14.44
N GLY A 170 -4.43 7.22 15.32
CA GLY A 170 -3.56 8.09 16.13
C GLY A 170 -3.13 9.37 15.43
N ILE A 171 -1.98 9.91 15.81
CA ILE A 171 -1.38 11.08 15.16
C ILE A 171 -0.79 10.61 13.83
N TYR A 172 -1.32 11.10 12.70
CA TYR A 172 -0.98 10.63 11.35
C TYR A 172 -0.21 11.66 10.51
N LYS A 173 0.23 12.76 11.13
CA LYS A 173 1.12 13.76 10.51
C LYS A 173 2.50 13.68 11.17
N GLN A 174 3.53 13.41 10.37
CA GLN A 174 4.89 13.21 10.88
C GLN A 174 5.39 14.42 11.69
N ASP A 175 5.10 15.65 11.24
CA ASP A 175 5.56 16.87 11.92
C ASP A 175 5.12 16.95 13.39
N TYR A 176 3.96 16.38 13.73
CA TYR A 176 3.46 16.34 15.11
C TYR A 176 4.18 15.29 15.96
N LEU A 177 4.56 14.15 15.35
CA LEU A 177 5.35 13.12 16.02
C LEU A 177 6.79 13.58 16.21
N GLY A 178 7.41 14.17 15.17
CA GLY A 178 8.74 14.74 15.25
C GLY A 178 8.88 15.74 16.40
N ASP A 179 7.94 16.70 16.49
CA ASP A 179 7.96 17.70 17.57
C ASP A 179 7.73 17.11 18.97
N LEU A 180 6.89 16.07 19.11
CA LEU A 180 6.76 15.38 20.41
C LEU A 180 8.07 14.72 20.84
N PHE A 181 8.75 14.03 19.92
CA PHE A 181 10.00 13.34 20.21
C PHE A 181 11.16 14.31 20.41
N GLU A 182 11.19 15.43 19.69
CA GLU A 182 12.17 16.51 19.91
C GLU A 182 12.04 17.13 21.31
N ARG A 183 10.81 17.29 21.83
CA ARG A 183 10.57 17.90 23.14
C ARG A 183 10.73 16.95 24.32
N TYR A 184 10.38 15.68 24.13
CA TYR A 184 10.12 14.75 25.22
C TYR A 184 10.84 13.40 25.10
N GLY A 185 11.62 13.18 24.06
CA GLY A 185 12.35 11.92 23.82
C GLY A 185 13.59 12.12 22.95
N ASP A 186 13.92 11.11 22.16
CA ASP A 186 14.99 11.14 21.17
C ASP A 186 14.40 11.18 19.75
N LEU A 187 14.92 12.05 18.89
CA LEU A 187 14.52 12.14 17.48
C LEU A 187 14.82 10.85 16.71
N ASP A 188 15.86 10.11 17.11
CA ASP A 188 16.23 8.84 16.46
C ASP A 188 15.21 7.72 16.73
N ASP A 189 14.43 7.83 17.82
CA ASP A 189 13.36 6.90 18.20
C ASP A 189 11.97 7.36 17.70
N CYS A 190 11.92 8.41 16.87
CA CYS A 190 10.67 8.98 16.40
C CYS A 190 9.84 7.98 15.60
N LEU A 191 8.60 7.76 16.04
CA LEU A 191 7.67 6.84 15.37
C LEU A 191 7.32 7.34 13.96
N GLU A 192 7.31 6.43 13.00
CA GLU A 192 6.78 6.70 11.66
C GLU A 192 5.26 6.91 11.73
N ALA A 193 4.80 8.04 11.19
CA ALA A 193 3.39 8.36 11.14
C ALA A 193 2.64 7.31 10.29
N PRO A 194 1.50 6.79 10.77
CA PRO A 194 0.67 5.90 9.99
C PRO A 194 0.14 6.61 8.74
N ASN A 195 -0.21 5.82 7.73
CA ASN A 195 -0.88 6.33 6.53
C ASN A 195 -2.08 7.18 6.91
N LYS A 196 -2.29 8.27 6.17
CA LYS A 196 -3.44 9.15 6.36
C LYS A 196 -4.75 8.35 6.26
N PRO A 197 -5.70 8.53 7.18
CA PRO A 197 -6.97 7.84 7.12
C PRO A 197 -7.72 8.09 5.80
N ALA A 198 -8.47 7.09 5.31
CA ALA A 198 -9.24 7.19 4.07
C ALA A 198 -10.20 8.40 4.02
N TRP A 199 -10.79 8.78 5.15
CA TRP A 199 -11.67 9.95 5.25
C TRP A 199 -10.94 11.30 5.08
N GLU A 200 -9.60 11.31 5.14
CA GLU A 200 -8.78 12.52 4.95
C GLU A 200 -8.57 12.89 3.47
N TYR A 201 -9.08 12.08 2.54
CA TYR A 201 -8.99 12.30 1.10
C TYR A 201 -10.26 12.94 0.49
N GLY A 202 -11.31 13.13 1.29
CA GLY A 202 -12.56 13.80 0.89
C GLY A 202 -13.48 12.94 0.02
N ASP A 203 -14.79 13.22 0.04
CA ASP A 203 -15.75 12.61 -0.87
C ASP A 203 -15.57 13.20 -2.27
N ALA A 204 -15.21 12.34 -3.22
CA ALA A 204 -15.38 12.65 -4.63
C ALA A 204 -16.88 12.69 -4.92
N ASN A 205 -17.47 13.89 -4.91
CA ASN A 205 -18.89 14.10 -5.25
C ASN A 205 -19.19 13.74 -6.71
N GLY A 206 -20.32 13.06 -6.90
CA GLY A 206 -21.27 13.33 -7.98
C GLY A 206 -20.96 12.75 -9.36
N TYR A 207 -21.39 11.50 -9.58
CA TYR A 207 -22.01 11.16 -10.86
C TYR A 207 -23.45 10.77 -10.59
N ASP A 208 -24.34 11.66 -11.04
CA ASP A 208 -25.75 11.41 -11.22
C ASP A 208 -25.95 10.15 -12.08
N ASP A 209 -26.80 9.24 -11.62
CA ASP A 209 -27.57 8.40 -12.53
C ASP A 209 -28.99 8.26 -11.97
N ALA A 210 -29.81 9.27 -12.29
CA ALA A 210 -31.24 9.26 -12.09
C ALA A 210 -31.92 9.29 -13.46
N ASN A 211 -32.27 8.11 -13.94
CA ASN A 211 -33.48 7.74 -14.69
C ASN A 211 -33.21 6.35 -15.29
N GLU A 212 -34.08 5.36 -15.27
CA GLU A 212 -35.41 5.11 -14.70
C GLU A 212 -35.77 3.77 -15.34
N ALA A 213 -36.18 2.76 -14.56
CA ALA A 213 -37.12 1.76 -15.04
C ALA A 213 -37.84 1.15 -13.83
N SER A 214 -38.80 1.93 -13.34
CA SER A 214 -40.14 1.51 -12.92
C SER A 214 -40.30 0.09 -12.35
N THR A 215 -40.48 0.05 -11.04
CA THR A 215 -41.26 -0.98 -10.35
C THR A 215 -42.75 -0.79 -10.64
N SER A 216 -43.41 -1.79 -11.21
CA SER A 216 -44.85 -2.03 -11.00
C SER A 216 -45.03 -3.16 -9.98
N VAL A 217 -45.91 -2.91 -9.03
CA VAL A 217 -46.22 -3.76 -7.88
C VAL A 217 -47.37 -4.71 -8.23
N SER A 218 -47.26 -6.00 -7.93
CA SER A 218 -48.42 -6.84 -7.56
C SER A 218 -48.00 -8.10 -6.79
N GLU A 219 -48.41 -8.15 -5.52
CA GLU A 219 -48.92 -9.27 -4.71
C GLU A 219 -48.38 -10.72 -4.85
N GLY A 220 -48.07 -11.32 -3.68
CA GLY A 220 -48.51 -12.68 -3.37
C GLY A 220 -47.45 -13.75 -3.03
N ASN A 221 -47.27 -13.97 -1.72
CA ASN A 221 -46.99 -15.23 -0.99
C ASN A 221 -45.74 -16.12 -1.22
N ASN A 222 -45.22 -16.50 -0.05
CA ASN A 222 -44.60 -17.76 0.38
C ASN A 222 -43.10 -18.06 0.19
N GLU A 223 -42.45 -18.19 1.37
CA GLU A 223 -41.55 -19.28 1.80
C GLU A 223 -40.27 -19.54 0.99
N ASN A 224 -39.13 -19.04 1.49
CA ASN A 224 -38.17 -19.86 2.25
C ASN A 224 -36.91 -19.06 2.59
N ALA A 225 -36.40 -19.33 3.79
CA ALA A 225 -35.21 -18.73 4.35
C ALA A 225 -33.95 -19.30 3.68
N GLU A 226 -33.15 -18.45 3.05
CA GLU A 226 -31.72 -18.69 2.86
C GLU A 226 -30.91 -17.43 3.18
N SER A 227 -29.86 -17.65 3.94
CA SER A 227 -28.94 -16.69 4.56
C SER A 227 -28.36 -15.68 3.56
N ARG A 228 -28.64 -14.39 3.79
CA ARG A 228 -27.92 -13.28 3.14
C ARG A 228 -26.52 -13.17 3.75
N GLU A 229 -25.51 -13.66 3.03
CA GLU A 229 -24.11 -13.36 3.30
C GLU A 229 -23.87 -11.84 3.22
N GLU A 230 -23.25 -11.30 4.27
CA GLU A 230 -22.79 -9.91 4.36
C GLU A 230 -21.74 -9.64 3.27
N LYS A 231 -21.90 -8.55 2.50
CA LYS A 231 -20.89 -8.09 1.54
C LYS A 231 -19.61 -7.66 2.30
N PRO A 232 -18.43 -8.24 2.05
CA PRO A 232 -17.21 -7.89 2.79
C PRO A 232 -16.64 -6.54 2.32
N THR A 233 -16.51 -5.61 3.27
CA THR A 233 -15.85 -4.30 3.13
C THR A 233 -14.36 -4.42 3.44
N GLY A 234 -13.61 -5.11 2.56
CA GLY A 234 -12.16 -5.31 2.70
C GLY A 234 -11.43 -5.33 1.34
N LYS A 235 -10.11 -5.16 1.38
CA LYS A 235 -9.23 -5.30 0.18
C LYS A 235 -9.47 -6.67 -0.46
N LYS A 236 -9.66 -6.70 -1.78
CA LYS A 236 -9.96 -7.93 -2.52
C LYS A 236 -8.72 -8.47 -3.21
N PHE A 237 -8.55 -9.78 -3.18
CA PHE A 237 -7.52 -10.45 -3.96
C PHE A 237 -7.81 -10.27 -5.44
N MET A 238 -6.84 -9.75 -6.20
CA MET A 238 -7.00 -9.45 -7.62
C MET A 238 -8.26 -8.62 -7.92
N ASP A 239 -8.59 -7.63 -7.08
CA ASP A 239 -9.81 -6.81 -7.18
C ASP A 239 -11.13 -7.62 -7.20
N GLY A 240 -11.09 -8.89 -6.78
CA GLY A 240 -12.22 -9.81 -6.76
C GLY A 240 -12.40 -10.63 -8.04
N LEU A 241 -11.45 -10.58 -8.98
CA LEU A 241 -11.48 -11.37 -10.22
C LEU A 241 -11.26 -12.87 -9.99
N VAL A 242 -10.70 -13.26 -8.85
CA VAL A 242 -10.41 -14.65 -8.52
C VAL A 242 -11.31 -15.12 -7.39
N ARG A 243 -12.13 -16.13 -7.67
CA ARG A 243 -13.04 -16.74 -6.68
C ARG A 243 -12.27 -17.69 -5.76
N GLY A 244 -12.79 -17.94 -4.55
CA GLY A 244 -12.17 -18.88 -3.61
C GLY A 244 -10.92 -18.35 -2.92
N VAL A 245 -10.71 -17.03 -2.93
CA VAL A 245 -9.64 -16.36 -2.19
C VAL A 245 -10.24 -15.34 -1.24
N VAL A 246 -9.89 -15.44 0.04
CA VAL A 246 -10.53 -14.68 1.13
C VAL A 246 -9.48 -13.88 1.89
N LEU A 247 -9.77 -12.62 2.23
CA LEU A 247 -8.89 -11.80 3.07
C LEU A 247 -8.85 -12.38 4.49
N VAL A 248 -7.65 -12.53 5.05
CA VAL A 248 -7.47 -12.91 6.45
C VAL A 248 -7.68 -11.67 7.33
N THR A 249 -8.81 -11.63 8.04
CA THR A 249 -9.21 -10.48 8.87
C THR A 249 -8.71 -10.56 10.31
N ASP A 250 -8.36 -11.75 10.80
CA ASP A 250 -7.82 -11.96 12.15
C ASP A 250 -6.43 -11.29 12.28
N PRO A 251 -6.28 -10.25 13.11
CA PRO A 251 -5.01 -9.53 13.26
C PRO A 251 -3.88 -10.38 13.84
N LEU A 252 -4.17 -11.34 14.73
CA LEU A 252 -3.17 -12.20 15.34
C LEU A 252 -2.65 -13.22 14.33
N LYS A 253 -3.58 -13.88 13.61
CA LYS A 253 -3.22 -14.82 12.54
C LYS A 253 -2.44 -14.11 11.43
N LYS A 254 -2.87 -12.90 11.04
CA LYS A 254 -2.16 -12.06 10.07
C LYS A 254 -0.74 -11.74 10.52
N LYS A 255 -0.54 -11.26 11.76
CA LYS A 255 0.79 -10.94 12.29
C LYS A 255 1.69 -12.16 12.41
N MET A 256 1.13 -13.31 12.82
CA MET A 256 1.86 -14.59 12.87
C MET A 256 2.34 -15.02 11.48
N LEU A 257 1.44 -14.97 10.47
CA LEU A 257 1.75 -15.33 9.08
C LEU A 257 2.79 -14.38 8.46
N GLN A 258 2.65 -13.08 8.69
CA GLN A 258 3.63 -12.07 8.28
C GLN A 258 5.01 -12.32 8.92
N GLY A 259 5.03 -12.63 10.22
CA GLY A 259 6.25 -13.02 10.94
C GLY A 259 6.86 -14.29 10.35
N LYS A 260 6.04 -15.26 9.95
CA LYS A 260 6.51 -16.53 9.38
C LYS A 260 7.20 -16.32 8.03
N ILE A 261 6.59 -15.56 7.11
CA ILE A 261 7.25 -15.30 5.81
C ILE A 261 8.51 -14.45 5.97
N LYS A 262 8.54 -13.54 6.97
CA LYS A 262 9.74 -12.75 7.29
C LYS A 262 10.89 -13.66 7.74
N GLU A 263 10.60 -14.61 8.62
CA GLU A 263 11.54 -15.64 9.10
C GLU A 263 12.05 -16.50 7.94
N LEU A 264 11.14 -17.08 7.14
CA LEU A 264 11.49 -17.98 6.03
C LEU A 264 12.32 -17.29 4.94
N CYS A 265 12.11 -15.98 4.73
CA CYS A 265 12.92 -15.17 3.81
C CYS A 265 14.25 -14.68 4.40
N GLY A 266 14.45 -14.76 5.71
CA GLY A 266 15.59 -14.14 6.39
C GLY A 266 15.56 -12.60 6.33
N ALA A 267 14.38 -11.99 6.24
CA ALA A 267 14.23 -10.54 6.15
C ALA A 267 14.37 -9.88 7.53
N LYS A 268 15.14 -8.78 7.62
CA LYS A 268 15.39 -8.06 8.88
C LYS A 268 14.31 -7.01 9.19
N ARG A 269 13.86 -6.30 8.17
CA ARG A 269 12.89 -5.21 8.28
C ARG A 269 11.45 -5.74 8.32
N ASP A 270 10.57 -5.00 8.94
CA ASP A 270 9.13 -5.27 8.86
C ASP A 270 8.58 -4.83 7.49
N GLY A 271 7.47 -5.47 7.09
CA GLY A 271 6.84 -5.28 5.78
C GLY A 271 7.02 -6.48 4.84
N PHE A 272 6.73 -6.26 3.56
CA PHE A 272 6.79 -7.31 2.54
C PHE A 272 8.24 -7.76 2.27
N PRO A 273 8.59 -9.04 2.49
CA PRO A 273 9.98 -9.51 2.44
C PRO A 273 10.49 -9.81 1.03
N GLY A 274 9.62 -9.81 0.01
CA GLY A 274 9.96 -10.22 -1.35
C GLY A 274 11.02 -9.34 -2.02
N LEU A 275 11.89 -9.97 -2.83
CA LEU A 275 12.97 -9.35 -3.59
C LEU A 275 12.48 -8.22 -4.51
N GLN A 276 13.11 -7.05 -4.53
CA GLN A 276 12.73 -5.93 -5.40
C GLN A 276 13.80 -5.70 -6.48
N PRO A 277 13.48 -5.93 -7.78
CA PRO A 277 14.42 -5.75 -8.87
C PRO A 277 14.65 -4.26 -9.20
N VAL A 278 15.86 -3.95 -9.66
CA VAL A 278 16.27 -2.61 -10.10
C VAL A 278 16.14 -2.47 -11.62
N SER A 279 15.89 -1.24 -12.09
CA SER A 279 15.80 -0.97 -13.53
C SER A 279 17.16 -1.17 -14.20
N LEU A 280 17.16 -1.75 -15.40
CA LEU A 280 18.34 -1.81 -16.25
C LEU A 280 18.72 -0.38 -16.68
N GLU A 281 19.98 -0.03 -16.50
CA GLU A 281 20.50 1.33 -16.68
C GLU A 281 21.92 1.28 -17.24
N ARG A 282 22.27 2.27 -18.07
CA ARG A 282 23.58 2.42 -18.70
C ARG A 282 24.14 3.85 -18.60
N SER A 283 23.74 4.59 -17.57
CA SER A 283 24.28 5.92 -17.26
C SER A 283 25.76 5.82 -16.86
N ARG A 284 26.48 6.95 -16.86
CA ARG A 284 27.91 6.94 -16.48
C ARG A 284 28.10 6.55 -15.01
N GLU A 285 27.13 6.89 -14.17
CA GLU A 285 27.16 6.73 -12.72
C GLU A 285 26.65 5.36 -12.26
N ALA A 286 25.76 4.71 -13.02
CA ALA A 286 25.07 3.48 -12.60
C ALA A 286 24.85 2.47 -13.75
N ASP A 287 25.89 2.19 -14.55
CA ASP A 287 25.86 1.18 -15.62
C ASP A 287 25.85 -0.25 -15.07
N ASN A 288 24.64 -0.78 -14.84
CA ASN A 288 24.41 -2.15 -14.40
C ASN A 288 24.24 -3.14 -15.57
N MET A 289 24.18 -2.67 -16.81
CA MET A 289 24.11 -3.52 -18.01
C MET A 289 25.36 -4.42 -18.14
N LYS A 290 26.51 -3.92 -17.66
CA LYS A 290 27.78 -4.67 -17.56
C LYS A 290 27.66 -5.98 -16.79
N LEU A 291 26.71 -6.11 -15.86
CA LEU A 291 26.50 -7.35 -15.10
C LEU A 291 26.17 -8.53 -16.01
N LEU A 292 25.46 -8.29 -17.13
CA LEU A 292 25.11 -9.31 -18.11
C LEU A 292 26.34 -9.92 -18.82
N ALA A 293 27.47 -9.22 -18.81
CA ALA A 293 28.75 -9.72 -19.32
C ALA A 293 29.61 -10.41 -18.24
N GLN A 294 29.37 -10.09 -16.97
CA GLN A 294 30.19 -10.51 -15.84
C GLN A 294 29.67 -11.79 -15.17
N ARG A 295 28.38 -12.09 -15.31
CA ARG A 295 27.71 -13.17 -14.56
C ARG A 295 26.71 -13.92 -15.44
N PRO A 296 26.43 -15.20 -15.13
CA PRO A 296 25.36 -15.94 -15.80
C PRO A 296 23.99 -15.38 -15.41
N TYR A 297 23.17 -15.06 -16.40
CA TYR A 297 21.78 -14.64 -16.22
C TYR A 297 20.84 -15.56 -16.99
N MET A 298 19.62 -15.67 -16.48
CA MET A 298 18.47 -16.11 -17.24
C MET A 298 17.51 -14.95 -17.44
N VAL A 299 16.75 -15.00 -18.53
CA VAL A 299 15.76 -14.00 -18.89
C VAL A 299 14.37 -14.62 -18.95
N SER A 300 13.39 -13.87 -18.47
CA SER A 300 11.98 -14.13 -18.69
C SER A 300 11.28 -12.82 -19.07
N TRP A 301 10.06 -12.93 -19.58
CA TRP A 301 9.21 -11.78 -19.82
C TRP A 301 8.64 -11.23 -18.50
N LYS A 302 8.29 -9.96 -18.49
CA LYS A 302 7.56 -9.33 -17.39
C LYS A 302 6.08 -9.21 -17.79
N ALA A 303 5.18 -9.72 -16.95
CA ALA A 303 3.75 -9.54 -17.14
C ALA A 303 3.29 -8.25 -16.50
N ASP A 304 2.16 -7.74 -16.99
CA ASP A 304 1.33 -6.81 -16.23
C ASP A 304 0.42 -7.60 -15.26
N GLY A 305 1.03 -8.13 -14.19
CA GLY A 305 0.36 -8.91 -13.16
C GLY A 305 0.55 -8.35 -11.75
N MET A 306 -0.26 -8.84 -10.81
CA MET A 306 -0.07 -8.52 -9.39
C MET A 306 0.88 -9.52 -8.75
N ARG A 307 1.86 -9.02 -8.01
CA ARG A 307 2.84 -9.87 -7.33
C ARG A 307 2.29 -10.40 -6.01
N TYR A 308 2.48 -11.69 -5.76
CA TYR A 308 2.20 -12.32 -4.47
C TYR A 308 3.34 -13.27 -4.07
N MET A 309 3.70 -13.27 -2.79
CA MET A 309 4.39 -14.44 -2.21
C MET A 309 3.33 -15.43 -1.73
N VAL A 310 3.53 -16.72 -1.99
CA VAL A 310 2.57 -17.77 -1.57
C VAL A 310 3.24 -18.70 -0.58
N TYR A 311 2.70 -18.74 0.63
CA TYR A 311 3.09 -19.65 1.70
C TYR A 311 2.13 -20.82 1.76
N ILE A 312 2.65 -22.00 1.48
CA ILE A 312 1.96 -23.28 1.56
C ILE A 312 2.30 -23.85 2.94
N CYS A 313 1.48 -23.53 3.94
CA CYS A 313 1.67 -23.97 5.32
C CYS A 313 1.37 -25.47 5.45
N ASP A 314 0.16 -25.86 5.03
CA ASP A 314 -0.35 -27.23 5.03
C ASP A 314 -1.50 -27.39 4.01
N GLU A 315 -2.13 -28.56 3.96
CA GLU A 315 -3.32 -28.85 3.18
C GLU A 315 -4.47 -27.91 3.60
N ASN A 316 -5.01 -27.14 2.65
CA ASN A 316 -6.00 -26.07 2.83
C ASN A 316 -5.50 -24.80 3.56
N GLU A 317 -4.22 -24.75 3.93
CA GLU A 317 -3.60 -23.57 4.55
C GLU A 317 -2.59 -22.93 3.60
N ILE A 318 -3.10 -22.40 2.50
CA ILE A 318 -2.30 -21.73 1.47
C ILE A 318 -2.59 -20.23 1.52
N TYR A 319 -1.57 -19.43 1.85
CA TYR A 319 -1.70 -18.01 2.06
C TYR A 319 -0.93 -17.21 1.00
N ALA A 320 -1.54 -16.19 0.43
CA ALA A 320 -0.89 -15.24 -0.47
C ALA A 320 -0.68 -13.89 0.23
N PHE A 321 0.46 -13.25 -0.05
CA PHE A 321 0.88 -11.98 0.53
C PHE A 321 1.16 -10.98 -0.57
N ASP A 322 0.47 -9.85 -0.58
CA ASP A 322 0.71 -8.79 -1.54
C ASP A 322 1.81 -7.81 -1.09
N ARG A 323 2.09 -6.79 -1.91
CA ARG A 323 3.13 -5.79 -1.63
C ARG A 323 2.85 -4.93 -0.39
N ASP A 324 1.59 -4.77 0.00
CA ASP A 324 1.20 -4.06 1.22
C ASP A 324 1.22 -5.00 2.44
N ASN A 325 1.70 -6.23 2.26
CA ASN A 325 1.75 -7.28 3.26
C ASN A 325 0.36 -7.71 3.76
N GLU A 326 -0.70 -7.48 2.98
CA GLU A 326 -2.02 -8.04 3.24
C GLU A 326 -2.03 -9.54 2.96
N VAL A 327 -2.83 -10.28 3.73
CA VAL A 327 -2.78 -11.75 3.76
C VAL A 327 -4.11 -12.31 3.27
N PHE A 328 -4.05 -13.21 2.31
CA PHE A 328 -5.20 -13.83 1.68
C PHE A 328 -5.10 -15.36 1.82
N LEU A 329 -6.18 -16.02 2.19
CA LEU A 329 -6.29 -17.49 2.18
C LEU A 329 -6.80 -17.94 0.80
N ILE A 330 -6.04 -18.80 0.13
CA ILE A 330 -6.43 -19.46 -1.12
C ILE A 330 -7.07 -20.81 -0.79
N GLN A 331 -8.36 -20.95 -1.11
CA GLN A 331 -9.12 -22.17 -0.85
C GLN A 331 -9.18 -23.06 -2.10
N GLY A 332 -9.16 -24.38 -1.90
CA GLY A 332 -9.36 -25.34 -2.98
C GLY A 332 -8.18 -25.47 -3.96
N LEU A 333 -6.99 -25.03 -3.56
CA LEU A 333 -5.74 -25.25 -4.30
C LEU A 333 -4.94 -26.37 -3.62
N SER A 334 -4.30 -27.26 -4.40
CA SER A 334 -3.54 -28.40 -3.86
C SER A 334 -2.14 -28.53 -4.45
N PHE A 335 -1.19 -28.92 -3.60
CA PHE A 335 0.21 -29.20 -3.92
C PHE A 335 0.63 -30.58 -3.37
N PRO A 336 0.45 -31.66 -4.15
CA PRO A 336 0.84 -33.00 -3.76
C PRO A 336 2.35 -33.16 -3.63
N HIS A 337 2.80 -33.88 -2.62
CA HIS A 337 4.21 -34.21 -2.45
C HIS A 337 4.67 -35.22 -3.51
N ARG A 338 5.87 -35.02 -4.08
CA ARG A 338 6.39 -35.85 -5.17
C ARG A 338 6.56 -37.33 -4.80
N LYS A 339 7.09 -37.60 -3.60
CA LYS A 339 7.49 -38.95 -3.16
C LYS A 339 6.54 -39.62 -2.17
N HIS A 340 5.62 -38.85 -1.58
CA HIS A 340 4.81 -39.30 -0.45
C HIS A 340 3.34 -38.97 -0.72
N PRO A 341 2.38 -39.79 -0.29
CA PRO A 341 0.95 -39.56 -0.50
C PRO A 341 0.40 -38.54 0.49
N ARG A 342 1.02 -37.35 0.57
CA ARG A 342 0.64 -36.24 1.43
C ARG A 342 0.76 -34.90 0.68
N HIS A 343 0.24 -33.84 1.25
CA HIS A 343 0.48 -32.47 0.78
C HIS A 343 1.89 -31.99 1.17
N ILE A 344 2.46 -31.06 0.41
CA ILE A 344 3.70 -30.38 0.82
C ILE A 344 3.39 -29.37 1.93
N VAL A 345 4.37 -29.11 2.79
CA VAL A 345 4.21 -28.19 3.93
C VAL A 345 5.32 -27.16 3.95
N ASN A 346 5.17 -26.12 4.77
CA ASN A 346 6.17 -25.09 5.03
C ASN A 346 6.93 -24.58 3.78
N THR A 347 6.24 -24.40 2.66
CA THR A 347 6.87 -24.05 1.38
C THR A 347 6.54 -22.61 1.01
N LEU A 348 7.54 -21.80 0.69
CA LEU A 348 7.38 -20.38 0.35
C LEU A 348 7.89 -20.09 -1.05
N VAL A 349 7.00 -19.61 -1.91
CA VAL A 349 7.31 -19.27 -3.31
C VAL A 349 7.03 -17.80 -3.62
N ASP A 350 7.77 -17.26 -4.58
CA ASP A 350 7.54 -15.93 -5.16
C ASP A 350 6.82 -16.09 -6.50
N SER A 351 5.77 -15.30 -6.70
CA SER A 351 4.84 -15.51 -7.81
C SER A 351 4.20 -14.23 -8.32
N GLU A 352 3.67 -14.33 -9.54
CA GLU A 352 2.91 -13.29 -10.22
C GLU A 352 1.54 -13.86 -10.61
N MET A 353 0.48 -13.16 -10.23
CA MET A 353 -0.88 -13.48 -10.59
C MET A 353 -1.29 -12.66 -11.82
N ILE A 354 -1.79 -13.34 -12.84
CA ILE A 354 -2.26 -12.74 -14.08
C ILE A 354 -3.65 -13.25 -14.43
N ILE A 355 -4.36 -12.50 -15.25
CA ILE A 355 -5.61 -12.93 -15.89
C ILE A 355 -5.32 -13.11 -17.37
N ASP A 356 -5.35 -14.36 -17.84
CA ASP A 356 -5.21 -14.67 -19.27
C ASP A 356 -6.58 -14.59 -19.93
N HIS A 357 -6.69 -13.82 -21.02
CA HIS A 357 -7.91 -13.76 -21.82
C HIS A 357 -7.81 -14.77 -22.97
N VAL A 358 -8.43 -15.95 -22.80
CA VAL A 358 -8.36 -17.03 -23.81
C VAL A 358 -9.72 -17.32 -24.42
N LYS A 359 -9.74 -17.85 -25.64
CA LYS A 359 -10.97 -18.35 -26.25
C LYS A 359 -11.29 -19.75 -25.73
N ASP A 360 -12.51 -19.97 -25.28
CA ASP A 360 -13.03 -21.31 -24.96
C ASP A 360 -13.25 -22.15 -26.23
N GLU A 361 -13.62 -23.42 -26.06
CA GLU A 361 -13.93 -24.35 -27.15
C GLU A 361 -15.11 -23.88 -28.04
N ARG A 362 -15.90 -22.92 -27.55
CA ARG A 362 -17.07 -22.34 -28.23
C ARG A 362 -16.74 -20.99 -28.88
N GLY A 363 -15.50 -20.51 -28.76
CA GLY A 363 -15.03 -19.25 -29.33
C GLY A 363 -15.27 -17.99 -28.47
N ASN A 364 -15.82 -18.14 -27.26
CA ASN A 364 -16.04 -17.02 -26.33
C ASN A 364 -14.76 -16.68 -25.58
N MET A 365 -14.54 -15.39 -25.29
CA MET A 365 -13.42 -14.96 -24.44
C MET A 365 -13.74 -15.29 -22.97
N VAL A 366 -12.81 -15.97 -22.30
CA VAL A 366 -12.90 -16.35 -20.90
C VAL A 366 -11.64 -15.91 -20.17
N ASP A 367 -11.84 -15.32 -19.00
CA ASP A 367 -10.79 -14.88 -18.09
C ASP A 367 -10.31 -16.07 -17.25
N LEU A 368 -9.04 -16.43 -17.40
CA LEU A 368 -8.43 -17.52 -16.66
C LEU A 368 -7.35 -16.99 -15.71
N PRO A 369 -7.61 -17.00 -14.39
CA PRO A 369 -6.60 -16.69 -13.40
C PRO A 369 -5.43 -17.67 -13.44
N ARG A 370 -4.20 -17.15 -13.50
CA ARG A 370 -2.98 -17.97 -13.41
C ARG A 370 -1.99 -17.44 -12.39
N LEU A 371 -1.59 -18.33 -11.49
CA LEU A 371 -0.47 -18.14 -10.58
C LEU A 371 0.82 -18.61 -11.25
N LEU A 372 1.72 -17.69 -11.56
CA LEU A 372 3.01 -17.96 -12.17
C LEU A 372 4.10 -17.92 -11.10
N ILE A 373 4.58 -19.10 -10.71
CA ILE A 373 5.68 -19.24 -9.75
C ILE A 373 6.99 -19.03 -10.50
N TYR A 374 7.80 -18.07 -10.05
CA TYR A 374 9.07 -17.73 -10.70
C TYR A 374 10.29 -17.90 -9.80
N ASP A 375 10.14 -17.97 -8.48
CA ASP A 375 11.24 -18.30 -7.56
C ASP A 375 10.70 -19.05 -6.31
N ILE A 376 11.58 -19.74 -5.59
CA ILE A 376 11.27 -20.50 -4.37
C ILE A 376 12.30 -20.20 -3.29
N ILE A 377 11.82 -19.86 -2.10
CA ILE A 377 12.66 -19.45 -0.96
C ILE A 377 12.83 -20.61 0.00
N HIS A 378 11.75 -21.36 0.25
CA HIS A 378 11.73 -22.45 1.20
C HIS A 378 10.90 -23.61 0.64
N PHE A 379 11.37 -24.84 0.86
CA PHE A 379 10.66 -26.06 0.50
C PHE A 379 10.74 -27.03 1.69
N GLU A 380 9.62 -27.24 2.37
CA GLU A 380 9.53 -28.02 3.61
C GLU A 380 10.54 -27.59 4.67
N ASP A 381 11.56 -28.40 4.97
CA ASP A 381 12.60 -28.07 5.95
C ASP A 381 13.86 -27.47 5.28
N MET A 382 13.86 -27.31 3.96
CA MET A 382 15.00 -26.87 3.17
C MET A 382 14.90 -25.40 2.81
N HIS A 383 15.89 -24.62 3.25
CA HIS A 383 16.05 -23.23 2.85
C HIS A 383 16.70 -23.10 1.45
N VAL A 384 15.93 -23.46 0.41
CA VAL A 384 16.37 -23.50 -1.00
C VAL A 384 16.79 -22.12 -1.53
N GLY A 385 16.33 -21.03 -0.92
CA GLY A 385 16.70 -19.66 -1.28
C GLY A 385 18.20 -19.37 -1.23
N LYS A 386 19.00 -20.17 -0.51
CA LYS A 386 20.48 -20.06 -0.46
C LYS A 386 21.18 -20.63 -1.69
N GLU A 387 20.50 -21.49 -2.44
CA GLU A 387 21.05 -22.16 -3.63
C GLU A 387 21.03 -21.24 -4.84
N ASN A 388 21.76 -21.62 -5.89
CA ASN A 388 21.72 -20.96 -7.20
C ASN A 388 20.33 -21.04 -7.83
N PHE A 389 19.97 -20.06 -8.65
CA PHE A 389 18.63 -19.96 -9.24
C PHE A 389 18.27 -21.15 -10.13
N ASP A 390 19.22 -21.79 -10.80
CA ASP A 390 18.96 -23.01 -11.58
C ASP A 390 18.47 -24.17 -10.69
N ILE A 391 19.05 -24.33 -9.50
CA ILE A 391 18.60 -25.29 -8.48
C ILE A 391 17.20 -24.91 -7.97
N ARG A 392 16.97 -23.64 -7.64
CA ARG A 392 15.65 -23.15 -7.18
C ARG A 392 14.57 -23.36 -8.24
N PHE A 393 14.88 -23.03 -9.48
CA PHE A 393 14.01 -23.22 -10.64
C PHE A 393 13.69 -24.69 -10.88
N MET A 394 14.69 -25.57 -10.79
CA MET A 394 14.47 -27.02 -10.86
C MET A 394 13.63 -27.55 -9.71
N CYS A 395 13.79 -27.01 -8.49
CA CYS A 395 12.95 -27.35 -7.35
C CYS A 395 11.47 -27.03 -7.62
N ILE A 396 11.16 -25.84 -8.14
CA ILE A 396 9.78 -25.48 -8.54
C ILE A 396 9.22 -26.50 -9.54
N ARG A 397 9.98 -26.80 -10.60
CA ARG A 397 9.52 -27.72 -11.65
C ARG A 397 9.24 -29.11 -11.10
N ARG A 398 10.21 -29.69 -10.39
CA ARG A 398 10.18 -31.09 -9.97
C ARG A 398 9.34 -31.34 -8.74
N GLU A 399 9.35 -30.43 -7.77
CA GLU A 399 8.69 -30.65 -6.48
C GLU A 399 7.29 -30.02 -6.41
N LEU A 400 6.98 -29.02 -7.22
CA LEU A 400 5.65 -28.37 -7.23
C LEU A 400 4.86 -28.66 -8.51
N ILE A 401 5.43 -28.40 -9.69
CA ILE A 401 4.65 -28.45 -10.94
C ILE A 401 4.44 -29.87 -11.45
N GLU A 402 5.50 -30.69 -11.52
CA GLU A 402 5.42 -32.08 -11.99
C GLU A 402 4.45 -32.93 -11.14
N PRO A 403 4.47 -32.89 -9.79
CA PRO A 403 3.53 -33.66 -8.97
C PRO A 403 2.08 -33.23 -9.17
N ARG A 404 1.83 -31.93 -9.32
CA ARG A 404 0.49 -31.41 -9.65
C ARG A 404 0.02 -31.91 -11.01
N ASN A 405 0.87 -31.85 -12.04
CA ASN A 405 0.54 -32.35 -13.37
C ASN A 405 0.25 -33.86 -13.37
N ALA A 406 1.02 -34.64 -12.59
CA ALA A 406 0.77 -36.07 -12.41
C ALA A 406 -0.57 -36.33 -11.69
N ALA A 407 -0.89 -35.57 -10.65
CA ALA A 407 -2.15 -35.68 -9.92
C ALA A 407 -3.36 -35.27 -10.78
N ILE A 408 -3.21 -34.25 -11.62
CA ILE A 408 -4.20 -33.85 -12.63
C ILE A 408 -4.43 -34.99 -13.64
N LYS A 409 -3.36 -35.55 -14.21
CA LYS A 409 -3.47 -36.66 -15.18
C LYS A 409 -4.11 -37.91 -14.55
N ALA A 410 -3.88 -38.14 -13.27
CA ALA A 410 -4.48 -39.22 -12.50
C ALA A 410 -5.92 -38.92 -12.01
N GLY A 411 -6.48 -37.73 -12.31
CA GLY A 411 -7.81 -37.32 -11.88
C GLY A 411 -7.95 -36.99 -10.38
N ARG A 412 -6.85 -36.93 -9.63
CA ARG A 412 -6.85 -36.54 -8.20
C ARG A 412 -7.07 -35.03 -8.03
N ILE A 413 -6.60 -34.24 -8.99
CA ILE A 413 -6.86 -32.80 -9.06
C ILE A 413 -7.74 -32.52 -10.28
N ARG A 414 -8.83 -31.79 -10.07
CA ARG A 414 -9.73 -31.30 -11.12
C ARG A 414 -9.48 -29.82 -11.35
N LYS A 415 -8.90 -29.45 -12.50
CA LYS A 415 -8.49 -28.07 -12.81
C LYS A 415 -9.65 -27.08 -12.71
N GLU A 416 -10.83 -27.50 -13.13
CA GLU A 416 -12.06 -26.73 -13.14
C GLU A 416 -12.61 -26.41 -11.74
N ARG A 417 -12.11 -27.09 -10.70
CA ARG A 417 -12.47 -26.84 -9.30
C ARG A 417 -11.47 -25.98 -8.55
N GLU A 418 -10.26 -25.80 -9.09
CA GLU A 418 -9.26 -24.94 -8.46
C GLU A 418 -9.57 -23.46 -8.77
N PRO A 419 -9.31 -22.54 -7.82
CA PRO A 419 -9.57 -21.12 -8.01
C PRO A 419 -8.72 -20.48 -9.12
N MET A 420 -7.58 -21.10 -9.46
CA MET A 420 -6.60 -20.58 -10.40
C MET A 420 -5.71 -21.72 -10.94
N SER A 421 -5.18 -21.53 -12.15
CA SER A 421 -4.15 -22.44 -12.69
C SER A 421 -2.79 -22.06 -12.12
N VAL A 422 -2.04 -23.03 -11.59
CA VAL A 422 -0.63 -22.81 -11.19
C VAL A 422 0.31 -23.28 -12.29
N ARG A 423 1.28 -22.45 -12.65
CA ARG A 423 2.34 -22.75 -13.62
C ARG A 423 3.68 -22.22 -13.13
N VAL A 424 4.76 -22.80 -13.63
CA VAL A 424 6.08 -22.16 -13.54
C VAL A 424 6.17 -21.07 -14.60
N LYS A 425 6.80 -19.94 -14.25
CA LYS A 425 7.19 -18.92 -15.22
C LYS A 425 8.47 -19.35 -15.89
N ASP A 426 8.44 -19.57 -17.20
CA ASP A 426 9.61 -20.06 -17.92
C ASP A 426 10.74 -19.02 -17.96
N PHE A 427 11.97 -19.51 -17.81
CA PHE A 427 13.20 -18.74 -17.95
C PHE A 427 14.08 -19.38 -19.01
N TRP A 428 14.79 -18.54 -19.76
CA TRP A 428 15.71 -18.95 -20.82
C TRP A 428 17.10 -18.36 -20.60
N GLU A 429 18.11 -18.95 -21.21
CA GLU A 429 19.44 -18.34 -21.27
C GLU A 429 19.40 -17.03 -22.08
N LEU A 430 20.36 -16.13 -21.85
CA LEU A 430 20.39 -14.81 -22.47
C LEU A 430 20.43 -14.87 -24.01
N GLU A 431 20.98 -15.92 -24.59
CA GLU A 431 21.03 -16.17 -26.03
C GLU A 431 19.63 -16.28 -26.66
N ALA A 432 18.62 -16.63 -25.87
CA ALA A 432 17.23 -16.69 -26.31
C ALA A 432 16.54 -15.32 -26.35
N LEU A 433 17.19 -14.26 -25.87
CA LEU A 433 16.64 -12.91 -25.80
C LEU A 433 15.96 -12.43 -27.11
N PRO A 434 16.52 -12.64 -28.32
CA PRO A 434 15.85 -12.22 -29.56
C PRO A 434 14.48 -12.90 -29.75
N LYS A 435 14.36 -14.17 -29.36
CA LYS A 435 13.16 -14.99 -29.53
C LYS A 435 12.00 -14.50 -28.65
N LEU A 436 12.30 -13.95 -27.48
CA LEU A 436 11.29 -13.37 -26.57
C LEU A 436 10.57 -12.17 -27.20
N PHE A 437 11.17 -11.52 -28.19
CA PHE A 437 10.57 -10.40 -28.90
C PHE A 437 9.95 -10.77 -30.25
N GLU A 438 9.97 -12.04 -30.64
CA GLU A 438 9.37 -12.48 -31.89
C GLU A 438 7.83 -12.53 -31.77
N PRO A 439 7.07 -12.17 -32.83
CA PRO A 439 5.62 -12.23 -32.81
C PRO A 439 5.06 -13.61 -32.49
N LYS A 440 5.81 -14.68 -32.83
CA LYS A 440 5.43 -16.06 -32.51
C LYS A 440 5.39 -16.28 -30.99
N PHE A 441 6.30 -15.67 -30.25
CA PHE A 441 6.34 -15.76 -28.81
C PHE A 441 5.24 -14.90 -28.19
N THR A 442 5.18 -13.60 -28.55
CA THR A 442 4.24 -12.66 -27.94
C THR A 442 2.77 -13.00 -28.21
N LYS A 443 2.44 -13.61 -29.36
CA LYS A 443 1.08 -14.10 -29.65
C LYS A 443 0.66 -15.33 -28.84
N ASN A 444 1.61 -16.10 -28.33
CA ASN A 444 1.32 -17.29 -27.53
C ASN A 444 1.12 -16.97 -26.04
N VAL A 445 1.43 -15.75 -25.63
CA VAL A 445 1.25 -15.26 -24.27
C VAL A 445 -0.12 -14.58 -24.20
N GLY A 446 -1.02 -15.12 -23.38
CA GLY A 446 -2.43 -14.70 -23.30
C GLY A 446 -2.68 -13.40 -22.52
N HIS A 447 -1.63 -12.66 -22.22
CA HIS A 447 -1.62 -11.44 -21.42
C HIS A 447 -0.54 -10.47 -21.95
N GLU A 448 -0.63 -9.21 -21.52
CA GLU A 448 0.29 -8.17 -21.94
C GLU A 448 1.70 -8.34 -21.32
N ILE A 449 2.72 -8.21 -22.17
CA ILE A 449 4.13 -8.23 -21.77
C ILE A 449 4.63 -6.79 -21.70
N ASP A 450 4.94 -6.32 -20.49
CA ASP A 450 5.36 -4.93 -20.24
C ASP A 450 6.90 -4.76 -20.09
N GLY A 451 7.66 -5.84 -20.31
CA GLY A 451 9.12 -5.80 -20.26
C GLY A 451 9.77 -7.18 -20.11
N LEU A 452 10.97 -7.19 -19.54
CA LEU A 452 11.77 -8.38 -19.25
C LEU A 452 12.27 -8.35 -17.80
N ILE A 453 12.48 -9.54 -17.24
CA ILE A 453 13.18 -9.76 -15.98
C ILE A 453 14.45 -10.57 -16.26
N LEU A 454 15.57 -10.09 -15.76
CA LEU A 454 16.90 -10.69 -15.87
C LEU A 454 17.32 -11.15 -14.48
N GLN A 455 17.34 -12.46 -14.29
CA GLN A 455 17.62 -13.13 -13.02
C GLN A 455 19.04 -13.72 -13.05
N PRO A 456 19.96 -13.33 -12.14
CA PRO A 456 21.28 -13.95 -12.04
C PRO A 456 21.14 -15.40 -11.58
N VAL A 457 21.95 -16.27 -12.18
CA VAL A 457 21.93 -17.72 -11.89
C VAL A 457 22.72 -18.05 -10.62
N ASP A 458 23.86 -17.40 -10.45
CA ASP A 458 24.89 -17.68 -9.46
C ASP A 458 24.71 -16.89 -8.14
N ALA A 459 23.47 -16.50 -7.81
CA ALA A 459 23.18 -15.69 -6.64
C ALA A 459 22.02 -16.25 -5.82
N PRO A 460 22.12 -16.21 -4.47
CA PRO A 460 21.03 -16.59 -3.58
C PRO A 460 19.88 -15.58 -3.66
N TYR A 461 18.69 -16.02 -3.29
CA TYR A 461 17.54 -15.14 -3.10
C TYR A 461 17.83 -14.15 -1.95
N THR A 462 17.68 -12.86 -2.23
CA THR A 462 17.94 -11.80 -1.26
C THR A 462 16.66 -10.98 -1.02
N PRO A 463 16.13 -10.93 0.22
CA PRO A 463 14.91 -10.19 0.51
C PRO A 463 15.12 -8.67 0.35
N GLY A 464 14.06 -7.96 -0.06
CA GLY A 464 14.12 -6.52 -0.31
C GLY A 464 14.91 -6.16 -1.58
N ARG A 465 15.49 -4.95 -1.64
CA ARG A 465 16.15 -4.45 -2.86
C ARG A 465 17.35 -5.31 -3.25
N CYS A 466 17.37 -5.77 -4.49
CA CYS A 466 18.47 -6.55 -5.06
C CYS A 466 19.01 -5.88 -6.32
N ASP A 467 20.24 -5.35 -6.23
CA ASP A 467 20.86 -4.57 -7.30
C ASP A 467 21.36 -5.42 -8.49
N ILE A 468 21.34 -6.75 -8.36
CA ILE A 468 21.73 -7.69 -9.40
C ILE A 468 20.54 -8.33 -10.13
N VAL A 469 19.31 -8.22 -9.62
CA VAL A 469 18.12 -8.65 -10.37
C VAL A 469 17.59 -7.45 -11.14
N LEU A 470 17.58 -7.56 -12.46
CA LEU A 470 17.34 -6.41 -13.34
C LEU A 470 15.97 -6.54 -13.99
N LYS A 471 15.25 -5.43 -14.09
CA LYS A 471 14.04 -5.32 -14.90
C LYS A 471 14.31 -4.37 -16.06
N TRP A 472 13.97 -4.79 -17.26
CA TRP A 472 14.03 -3.93 -18.44
C TRP A 472 12.61 -3.66 -18.92
N LYS A 473 12.34 -2.40 -19.26
CA LYS A 473 11.11 -1.99 -19.92
C LYS A 473 11.46 -1.29 -21.23
N PRO A 474 10.66 -1.45 -22.29
CA PRO A 474 10.82 -0.64 -23.50
C PRO A 474 10.83 0.84 -23.13
N PRO A 475 11.67 1.68 -23.78
CA PRO A 475 11.69 3.11 -23.51
C PRO A 475 10.31 3.77 -23.60
N SER A 476 9.45 3.28 -24.50
CA SER A 476 8.06 3.72 -24.67
C SER A 476 7.14 3.45 -23.47
N HIS A 477 7.52 2.54 -22.56
CA HIS A 477 6.74 2.17 -21.37
C HIS A 477 7.34 2.72 -20.07
N ASN A 478 8.42 3.49 -20.15
CA ASN A 478 8.96 4.17 -18.98
C ASN A 478 8.09 5.39 -18.66
N SER A 479 7.68 5.48 -17.40
CA SER A 479 6.85 6.56 -16.87
C SER A 479 7.17 6.80 -15.40
N ILE A 480 6.98 8.03 -14.94
CA ILE A 480 7.12 8.44 -13.54
C ILE A 480 5.80 9.07 -13.10
N ASP A 481 5.35 8.67 -11.91
CA ASP A 481 4.20 9.31 -11.27
C ASP A 481 4.66 10.51 -10.45
N PHE A 482 4.19 11.69 -10.83
CA PHE A 482 4.47 12.95 -10.15
C PHE A 482 3.21 13.52 -9.54
N ARG A 483 3.35 14.26 -8.44
CA ARG A 483 2.32 15.18 -7.98
C ARG A 483 2.49 16.49 -8.76
N LEU A 484 1.49 16.85 -9.56
CA LEU A 484 1.50 18.08 -10.35
C LEU A 484 1.09 19.27 -9.48
N GLN A 485 1.81 20.39 -9.58
CA GLN A 485 1.32 21.69 -9.11
C GLN A 485 1.47 22.73 -10.20
N ILE A 486 0.37 23.34 -10.61
CA ILE A 486 0.37 24.38 -11.64
C ILE A 486 0.48 25.74 -10.95
N ARG A 487 1.45 26.56 -11.37
CA ARG A 487 1.57 27.95 -10.91
C ARG A 487 1.63 28.89 -12.11
N LYS A 488 0.97 30.04 -11.97
CA LYS A 488 1.08 31.14 -12.93
C LYS A 488 2.35 31.93 -12.62
N VAL A 489 3.26 32.00 -13.58
CA VAL A 489 4.52 32.74 -13.48
C VAL A 489 4.43 33.97 -14.38
N VAL A 490 4.73 35.13 -13.81
CA VAL A 490 4.84 36.40 -14.52
C VAL A 490 6.27 36.88 -14.34
N LYS A 491 7.00 37.02 -15.44
CA LYS A 491 8.33 37.63 -15.45
C LYS A 491 8.22 39.03 -16.06
N GLU A 492 9.03 39.95 -15.56
CA GLU A 492 9.05 41.31 -16.04
C GLU A 492 9.42 41.34 -17.53
N GLY A 493 8.54 41.93 -18.35
CA GLY A 493 8.70 41.95 -19.82
C GLY A 493 8.17 40.73 -20.58
N GLU A 494 7.66 39.69 -19.92
CA GLU A 494 7.11 38.49 -20.58
C GLU A 494 5.59 38.33 -20.34
N LEU A 495 4.91 37.66 -21.29
CA LEU A 495 3.51 37.29 -21.11
C LEU A 495 3.37 36.27 -19.96
N PRO A 496 2.31 36.36 -19.12
CA PRO A 496 2.04 35.37 -18.08
C PRO A 496 1.93 33.94 -18.64
N GLN A 497 2.68 33.00 -18.06
CA GLN A 497 2.64 31.59 -18.45
C GLN A 497 2.24 30.71 -17.26
N HIS A 498 1.56 29.59 -17.56
CA HIS A 498 1.28 28.55 -16.56
C HIS A 498 2.35 27.46 -16.68
N ILE A 499 3.01 27.16 -15.57
CA ILE A 499 4.05 26.13 -15.49
C ILE A 499 3.55 25.04 -14.54
N GLY A 500 3.63 23.79 -14.99
CA GLY A 500 3.38 22.61 -14.16
C GLY A 500 4.67 22.16 -13.49
N TYR A 501 4.71 22.18 -12.18
CA TYR A 501 5.82 21.73 -11.35
C TYR A 501 5.58 20.28 -10.92
N LEU A 502 6.55 19.40 -11.16
CA LEU A 502 6.46 17.96 -10.94
C LEU A 502 7.19 17.56 -9.66
N TYR A 503 6.45 17.11 -8.66
CA TYR A 503 6.99 16.72 -7.35
C TYR A 503 7.02 15.20 -7.16
N VAL A 504 8.07 14.72 -6.53
CA VAL A 504 8.23 13.33 -6.06
C VAL A 504 8.03 13.27 -4.55
N GLN A 505 8.00 12.07 -3.95
CA GLN A 505 7.75 11.95 -2.50
C GLN A 505 8.80 12.68 -1.67
N HIS A 506 8.33 13.37 -0.63
CA HIS A 506 9.16 14.08 0.36
C HIS A 506 10.12 15.14 -0.21
N ALA A 507 9.93 15.54 -1.47
CA ALA A 507 10.72 16.62 -2.07
C ALA A 507 10.02 17.98 -1.84
N ASN A 508 10.73 18.89 -1.18
CA ASN A 508 10.29 20.28 -1.03
C ASN A 508 10.44 21.08 -2.33
N GLU A 509 11.34 20.64 -3.21
CA GLU A 509 11.57 21.22 -4.52
C GLU A 509 11.01 20.34 -5.65
N PRO A 510 10.55 20.94 -6.76
CA PRO A 510 10.09 20.18 -7.91
C PRO A 510 11.28 19.47 -8.58
N MET A 511 11.12 18.19 -8.91
CA MET A 511 12.12 17.44 -9.66
C MET A 511 12.25 17.95 -11.10
N ALA A 512 11.13 18.40 -11.68
CA ALA A 512 11.10 18.92 -13.04
C ALA A 512 9.92 19.86 -13.28
N THR A 513 9.88 20.46 -14.46
CA THR A 513 8.76 21.29 -14.92
C THR A 513 8.23 20.83 -16.27
N MET A 514 6.96 21.10 -16.53
CA MET A 514 6.31 20.88 -17.81
C MET A 514 5.41 22.06 -18.18
N LYS A 515 5.09 22.19 -19.48
CA LYS A 515 4.17 23.22 -19.95
C LYS A 515 2.74 22.90 -19.49
N ALA A 516 2.12 23.77 -18.70
CA ALA A 516 0.73 23.59 -18.28
C ALA A 516 -0.22 24.04 -19.41
N THR A 517 -0.75 23.08 -20.17
CA THR A 517 -1.77 23.33 -21.18
C THR A 517 -3.16 23.40 -20.53
N LYS A 518 -4.16 23.94 -21.25
CA LYS A 518 -5.55 23.97 -20.75
C LYS A 518 -6.08 22.59 -20.36
N LYS A 519 -5.64 21.53 -21.06
CA LYS A 519 -6.00 20.14 -20.76
C LYS A 519 -5.40 19.63 -19.46
N LEU A 520 -4.31 20.25 -18.99
CA LEU A 520 -3.61 19.82 -17.77
C LEU A 520 -4.18 20.45 -16.49
N LEU A 521 -4.90 21.58 -16.62
CA LEU A 521 -5.47 22.33 -15.48
C LEU A 521 -6.34 21.49 -14.52
N PRO A 522 -7.20 20.56 -14.99
CA PRO A 522 -8.02 19.72 -14.10
C PRO A 522 -7.21 18.77 -13.21
N TYR A 523 -5.93 18.55 -13.52
CA TYR A 523 -5.05 17.65 -12.78
C TYR A 523 -4.15 18.38 -11.77
N ASP A 524 -4.40 19.67 -11.50
CA ASP A 524 -3.65 20.40 -10.49
C ASP A 524 -3.80 19.77 -9.10
N ASN A 525 -2.66 19.63 -8.39
CA ASN A 525 -2.49 18.91 -7.13
C ASN A 525 -2.80 17.40 -7.16
N LYS A 526 -3.06 16.82 -8.34
CA LYS A 526 -3.25 15.38 -8.50
C LYS A 526 -1.95 14.64 -8.83
N ILE A 527 -1.99 13.31 -8.72
CA ILE A 527 -0.90 12.45 -9.17
C ILE A 527 -1.13 12.07 -10.63
N ILE A 528 -0.14 12.37 -11.46
CA ILE A 528 -0.17 12.14 -12.89
C ILE A 528 1.00 11.26 -13.29
N GLU A 529 0.75 10.35 -14.23
CA GLU A 529 1.80 9.56 -14.87
C GLU A 529 2.34 10.34 -16.06
N CYS A 530 3.65 10.57 -16.07
CA CYS A 530 4.34 11.28 -17.13
C CYS A 530 5.42 10.41 -17.77
N THR A 531 5.62 10.57 -19.07
CA THR A 531 6.81 10.06 -19.77
C THR A 531 7.70 11.22 -20.19
N PHE A 532 8.97 10.93 -20.49
CA PHE A 532 9.93 11.93 -20.94
C PHE A 532 10.29 11.67 -22.40
N ASP A 533 9.98 12.62 -23.27
CA ASP A 533 10.25 12.52 -24.70
C ASP A 533 10.74 13.85 -25.24
N ASN A 534 11.74 13.80 -26.14
CA ASN A 534 12.32 14.99 -26.79
C ASN A 534 12.67 16.15 -25.84
N GLY A 535 13.18 15.84 -24.65
CA GLY A 535 13.58 16.84 -23.65
C GLY A 535 12.42 17.43 -22.84
N GLN A 536 11.20 16.93 -22.99
CA GLN A 536 10.00 17.43 -22.32
C GLN A 536 9.23 16.32 -21.62
N TRP A 537 8.62 16.66 -20.48
CA TRP A 537 7.67 15.79 -19.80
C TRP A 537 6.31 15.85 -20.47
N ILE A 538 5.76 14.68 -20.79
CA ILE A 538 4.46 14.50 -21.44
C ILE A 538 3.52 13.79 -20.47
N PHE A 539 2.34 14.38 -20.25
CA PHE A 539 1.27 13.77 -19.47
C PHE A 539 0.70 12.54 -20.21
N MET A 540 0.61 11.41 -19.51
CA MET A 540 -0.03 10.20 -20.02
C MET A 540 -1.45 10.06 -19.49
N ARG A 541 -1.60 9.97 -18.16
CA ARG A 541 -2.89 9.79 -17.49
C ARG A 541 -2.87 10.24 -16.04
N GLU A 542 -4.05 10.41 -15.46
CA GLU A 542 -4.21 10.55 -14.01
C GLU A 542 -4.02 9.17 -13.34
N ARG A 543 -3.35 9.15 -12.19
CA ARG A 543 -3.16 7.95 -11.36
C ARG A 543 -4.07 8.01 -10.14
N THR A 544 -5.36 7.74 -10.35
CA THR A 544 -6.34 7.65 -9.26
C THR A 544 -6.08 6.45 -8.34
N ASP A 545 -5.36 5.44 -8.83
CA ASP A 545 -4.93 4.26 -8.09
C ASP A 545 -3.76 4.52 -7.14
N LYS A 546 -3.09 5.68 -7.25
CA LYS A 546 -1.91 6.02 -6.44
C LYS A 546 -2.20 7.15 -5.48
N SER A 547 -1.90 6.93 -4.20
CA SER A 547 -2.02 7.92 -3.14
C SER A 547 -0.78 8.82 -3.01
N LEU A 548 0.37 8.39 -3.54
CA LEU A 548 1.64 9.11 -3.50
C LEU A 548 2.36 9.05 -4.86
N PRO A 549 3.12 10.10 -5.25
CA PRO A 549 4.02 10.04 -6.41
C PRO A 549 5.13 9.00 -6.16
N ASN A 550 6.00 8.77 -7.14
CA ASN A 550 7.16 7.90 -6.92
C ASN A 550 8.15 8.53 -5.91
N SER A 551 8.92 7.67 -5.23
CA SER A 551 10.03 8.13 -4.39
C SER A 551 11.15 8.74 -5.24
N LEU A 552 11.89 9.70 -4.68
CA LEU A 552 12.99 10.38 -5.37
C LEU A 552 13.96 9.39 -6.04
N LYS A 553 14.34 8.35 -5.30
CA LYS A 553 15.24 7.29 -5.80
C LYS A 553 14.66 6.52 -6.99
N THR A 554 13.36 6.22 -6.96
CA THR A 554 12.67 5.52 -8.05
C THR A 554 12.55 6.43 -9.27
N ALA A 555 12.18 7.69 -9.05
CA ALA A 555 12.05 8.68 -10.11
C ALA A 555 13.40 8.94 -10.79
N HIS A 556 14.50 9.11 -10.04
CA HIS A 556 15.83 9.23 -10.63
C HIS A 556 16.24 8.00 -11.43
N ALA A 557 16.01 6.78 -10.92
CA ALA A 557 16.33 5.56 -11.66
C ALA A 557 15.55 5.46 -12.98
N VAL A 558 14.25 5.75 -12.97
CA VAL A 558 13.42 5.72 -14.19
C VAL A 558 13.83 6.85 -15.15
N TYR A 559 14.08 8.05 -14.64
CA TYR A 559 14.55 9.18 -15.44
C TYR A 559 15.88 8.86 -16.13
N ASN A 560 16.83 8.25 -15.42
CA ASN A 560 18.09 7.84 -16.02
C ASN A 560 17.89 6.78 -17.13
N SER A 561 16.96 5.84 -16.94
CA SER A 561 16.56 4.88 -17.97
C SER A 561 15.87 5.55 -19.18
N MET A 562 15.24 6.71 -19.01
CA MET A 562 14.67 7.49 -20.11
C MET A 562 15.73 8.31 -20.87
N ILE A 563 16.68 8.91 -20.16
CA ILE A 563 17.76 9.73 -20.75
C ILE A 563 18.83 8.86 -21.43
N ASN A 564 19.06 7.66 -20.91
CA ASN A 564 20.00 6.69 -21.46
C ASN A 564 19.24 5.43 -21.87
N PRO A 565 18.34 5.51 -22.87
CA PRO A 565 17.44 4.43 -23.21
C PRO A 565 18.23 3.21 -23.68
N ILE A 566 17.85 2.06 -23.15
CA ILE A 566 18.27 0.76 -23.66
C ILE A 566 17.13 0.25 -24.51
N ASP A 567 17.21 0.43 -25.82
CA ASP A 567 16.23 -0.17 -26.72
C ASP A 567 16.46 -1.69 -26.85
N LYS A 568 15.48 -2.36 -27.46
CA LYS A 568 15.51 -3.81 -27.70
C LYS A 568 16.76 -4.24 -28.46
N ASN A 569 17.11 -3.54 -29.54
CA ASN A 569 18.18 -3.96 -30.44
C ASN A 569 19.53 -3.79 -29.76
N MET A 570 19.72 -2.71 -29.02
CA MET A 570 20.89 -2.46 -28.19
C MET A 570 21.10 -3.54 -27.13
N LEU A 571 20.02 -3.98 -26.46
CA LEU A 571 20.10 -5.06 -25.47
C LEU A 571 20.50 -6.39 -26.14
N ILE A 572 19.88 -6.72 -27.27
CA ILE A 572 20.19 -7.92 -28.05
C ILE A 572 21.65 -7.90 -28.52
N ASP A 573 22.10 -6.78 -29.10
CA ASP A 573 23.47 -6.62 -29.61
C ASP A 573 24.51 -6.71 -28.49
N PHE A 574 24.23 -6.10 -27.34
CA PHE A 574 25.11 -6.18 -26.18
C PHE A 574 25.25 -7.62 -25.68
N VAL A 575 24.12 -8.33 -25.52
CA VAL A 575 24.12 -9.74 -25.09
C VAL A 575 24.85 -10.62 -26.11
N ALA A 576 24.60 -10.42 -27.41
CA ALA A 576 25.26 -11.21 -28.45
C ALA A 576 26.79 -11.03 -28.47
N ARG A 577 27.28 -9.81 -28.21
CA ARG A 577 28.72 -9.48 -28.26
C ARG A 577 29.44 -9.77 -26.94
N TYR A 578 28.83 -9.37 -25.83
CA TYR A 578 29.48 -9.31 -24.51
C TYR A 578 28.81 -10.18 -23.46
N GLY A 579 27.62 -10.73 -23.75
CA GLY A 579 26.89 -11.57 -22.81
C GLY A 579 27.76 -12.69 -22.26
N TYR A 580 27.59 -12.96 -20.97
CA TYR A 580 28.37 -13.97 -20.27
C TYR A 580 28.25 -15.32 -20.97
N LYS A 581 29.37 -15.81 -21.51
CA LYS A 581 29.46 -17.16 -22.08
C LYS A 581 30.00 -18.07 -20.99
N ARG A 582 29.21 -19.07 -20.60
CA ARG A 582 29.68 -20.13 -19.70
C ARG A 582 30.93 -20.73 -20.36
N ARG A 583 32.11 -20.56 -19.74
CA ARG A 583 33.28 -21.34 -20.16
C ARG A 583 32.87 -22.79 -19.97
N HIS A 584 32.65 -23.52 -21.06
CA HIS A 584 32.61 -24.97 -20.97
C HIS A 584 33.90 -25.36 -20.25
N SER A 585 33.75 -25.88 -19.03
CA SER A 585 34.84 -26.53 -18.33
C SER A 585 35.42 -27.52 -19.32
N GLN A 586 36.68 -27.29 -19.70
CA GLN A 586 37.53 -28.33 -20.23
C GLN A 586 37.44 -29.47 -19.22
N ILE A 587 36.64 -30.48 -19.55
CA ILE A 587 36.89 -31.81 -19.04
C ILE A 587 38.23 -32.16 -19.72
N GLU A 588 39.35 -31.88 -19.04
CA GLU A 588 40.60 -32.51 -19.42
C GLU A 588 40.32 -34.01 -19.44
N PRO A 589 40.58 -34.72 -20.55
CA PRO A 589 40.46 -36.16 -20.56
C PRO A 589 41.45 -36.69 -19.54
N ASP A 590 40.91 -37.43 -18.57
CA ASP A 590 41.55 -38.18 -17.51
C ASP A 590 43.05 -38.44 -17.80
N ARG A 591 43.94 -37.65 -17.19
CA ARG A 591 45.37 -37.97 -17.19
C ARG A 591 45.52 -39.28 -16.43
N LYS A 592 45.65 -40.37 -17.18
CA LYS A 592 46.06 -41.69 -16.71
C LYS A 592 47.13 -41.53 -15.62
N ARG A 593 46.77 -41.85 -14.38
CA ARG A 593 47.75 -42.05 -13.32
C ARG A 593 48.72 -43.14 -13.77
N PRO A 594 50.05 -42.92 -13.69
CA PRO A 594 50.99 -43.99 -13.96
C PRO A 594 50.83 -45.07 -12.90
N ARG A 595 50.66 -46.32 -13.33
CA ARG A 595 50.84 -47.49 -12.47
C ARG A 595 52.27 -47.43 -11.93
N THR A 596 52.38 -47.23 -10.63
CA THR A 596 53.59 -47.55 -9.89
C THR A 596 53.47 -49.01 -9.45
N GLU A 597 54.63 -49.67 -9.53
CA GLU A 597 54.88 -51.11 -9.47
C GLU A 597 54.43 -51.81 -8.19
#